data_AF-A0A533ZWR3-F1
#
_entry.id   AF-A0A533ZWR3-F1
#
_cell.length_a   1.000
_cell.length_b   1.000
_cell.length_c   1.000
_cell.angle_alpha   90.00
_cell.angle_beta   90.00
_cell.angle_gamma   90.00
#
_symmetry.space_group_name_H-M   'P 1'
#
loop_
_entity.id
_entity.type
_entity.pdbx_description
1 polymer ?
#
loop_
_entity_poly.entity_id
_entity_poly.type
_entity_poly.pdbx_seq_one_letter_code
_entity_poly.pdbx_strand_id
1 'polypeptide(L)'
;MKSRVAELQARIAKDVDYAFEALLQVQPDLSLKMESDLEEVLRMAELIESELDEASGISELERLDRRIEFIEDRFEELEAELYSRPRRRRKRRPNLFEFFRQATGGGGWGGSTDPQGEVSNAAEAFAILGLEEGSSYTAVTKAFRKKAKELHPDARAGDRSG
;
A
#
# COMPACT_ATOMS: atom_id res chain seq x y z
N MET A 1 3.83 -2.75 6.76
CA MET A 1 3.80 -1.28 6.57
C MET A 1 5.18 -0.67 6.65
N LYS A 2 5.94 -0.81 7.76
CA LYS A 2 7.32 -0.27 7.87
C LYS A 2 8.25 -0.62 6.71
N SER A 3 8.38 -1.91 6.36
CA SER A 3 9.19 -2.32 5.20
C SER A 3 8.70 -1.74 3.85
N ARG A 4 7.41 -1.43 3.72
CA ARG A 4 6.83 -0.80 2.52
C ARG A 4 7.21 0.69 2.45
N VAL A 5 7.17 1.39 3.60
CA VAL A 5 7.62 2.78 3.72
C VAL A 5 9.12 2.91 3.47
N ALA A 6 9.93 2.03 4.06
CA ALA A 6 11.38 2.01 3.84
C ALA A 6 11.76 1.76 2.36
N GLU A 7 11.07 0.82 1.70
CA GLU A 7 11.23 0.59 0.25
C GLU A 7 10.86 1.83 -0.57
N LEU A 8 9.79 2.54 -0.16
CA LEU A 8 9.32 3.75 -0.81
C LEU A 8 10.33 4.90 -0.65
N GLN A 9 10.79 5.19 0.58
CA GLN A 9 11.79 6.21 0.87
C GLN A 9 13.09 5.98 0.09
N ALA A 10 13.62 4.74 0.07
CA ALA A 10 14.84 4.42 -0.65
C ALA A 10 14.72 4.67 -2.17
N ARG A 11 13.53 4.44 -2.74
CA ARG A 11 13.26 4.72 -4.16
C ARG A 11 13.11 6.22 -4.42
N ILE A 12 12.39 6.94 -3.56
CA ILE A 12 12.23 8.39 -3.69
C ILE A 12 13.59 9.08 -3.62
N ALA A 13 14.42 8.75 -2.63
CA ALA A 13 15.76 9.32 -2.48
C ALA A 13 16.61 9.11 -3.74
N LYS A 14 16.59 7.89 -4.30
CA LYS A 14 17.29 7.60 -5.56
C LYS A 14 16.78 8.45 -6.73
N ASP A 15 15.47 8.67 -6.82
CA ASP A 15 14.87 9.45 -7.90
C ASP A 15 15.13 10.96 -7.73
N VAL A 16 15.25 11.45 -6.49
CA VAL A 16 15.75 12.81 -6.19
C VAL A 16 17.17 12.97 -6.70
N ASP A 17 18.07 12.04 -6.34
CA ASP A 17 19.48 12.07 -6.79
C ASP A 17 19.56 12.08 -8.33
N TYR A 18 18.74 11.24 -9.00
CA TYR A 18 18.67 11.22 -10.45
C TYR A 18 18.16 12.54 -11.05
N ALA A 19 17.10 13.12 -10.49
CA ALA A 19 16.57 14.41 -10.93
C ALA A 19 17.66 15.48 -10.86
N PHE A 20 18.38 15.56 -9.74
CA PHE A 20 19.43 16.53 -9.53
C PHE A 20 20.67 16.29 -10.41
N GLU A 21 21.18 15.07 -10.52
CA GLU A 21 22.44 14.80 -11.22
C GLU A 21 22.30 14.72 -12.74
N ALA A 22 21.26 14.04 -13.23
CA ALA A 22 21.12 13.73 -14.65
C ALA A 22 20.23 14.73 -15.38
N LEU A 23 19.15 15.20 -14.73
CA LEU A 23 18.15 16.05 -15.36
C LEU A 23 18.50 17.54 -15.29
N LEU A 24 19.18 18.00 -14.24
CA LEU A 24 19.53 19.42 -14.06
C LEU A 24 20.30 20.01 -15.24
N GLN A 25 21.18 19.23 -15.88
CA GLN A 25 21.96 19.68 -17.04
C GLN A 25 21.14 19.71 -18.34
N VAL A 26 20.12 18.86 -18.45
CA VAL A 26 19.37 18.64 -19.71
C VAL A 26 18.06 19.44 -19.72
N GLN A 27 17.35 19.48 -18.60
CA GLN A 27 16.06 20.15 -18.41
C GLN A 27 15.98 20.73 -16.99
N PRO A 28 16.60 21.90 -16.74
CA PRO A 28 16.73 22.47 -15.38
C PRO A 28 15.37 22.78 -14.74
N ASP A 29 14.41 23.29 -15.50
CA ASP A 29 13.08 23.61 -14.97
C ASP A 29 12.33 22.35 -14.52
N LEU A 30 12.43 21.26 -15.30
CA LEU A 30 11.84 19.97 -14.93
C LEU A 30 12.57 19.38 -13.72
N SER A 31 13.89 19.46 -13.68
CA SER A 31 14.70 19.01 -12.55
C SER A 31 14.28 19.66 -11.24
N LEU A 32 14.18 21.00 -11.20
CA LEU A 32 13.81 21.73 -9.99
C LEU A 32 12.38 21.41 -9.53
N LYS A 33 11.45 21.27 -10.48
CA LYS A 33 10.09 20.81 -10.17
C LYS A 33 10.09 19.41 -9.58
N MET A 34 10.78 18.47 -10.23
CA MET A 34 10.85 17.06 -9.79
C MET A 34 11.51 16.93 -8.42
N GLU A 35 12.58 17.67 -8.15
CA GLU A 35 13.24 17.72 -6.84
C GLU A 35 12.25 18.13 -5.74
N SER A 36 11.56 19.26 -5.91
CA SER A 36 10.56 19.74 -4.95
C SER A 36 9.42 18.73 -4.72
N ASP A 37 8.86 18.18 -5.80
CA ASP A 37 7.74 17.24 -5.73
C ASP A 37 8.17 15.91 -5.06
N LEU A 38 9.37 15.40 -5.38
CA LEU A 38 9.90 14.16 -4.81
C LEU A 38 10.30 14.34 -3.34
N GLU A 39 10.89 15.48 -2.97
CA GLU A 39 11.16 15.80 -1.58
C GLU A 39 9.88 15.89 -0.73
N GLU A 40 8.79 16.44 -1.29
CA GLU A 40 7.51 16.46 -0.59
C GLU A 40 7.00 15.04 -0.30
N VAL A 41 7.08 14.16 -1.31
CA VAL A 41 6.71 12.75 -1.15
C VAL A 41 7.63 12.06 -0.12
N LEU A 42 8.92 12.36 -0.10
CA LEU A 42 9.86 11.85 0.91
C LEU A 42 9.48 12.29 2.33
N ARG A 43 9.24 13.59 2.53
CA ARG A 43 8.79 14.14 3.83
C ARG A 43 7.50 13.50 4.31
N MET A 44 6.53 13.31 3.41
CA MET A 44 5.29 12.61 3.75
C MET A 44 5.53 11.14 4.14
N ALA A 45 6.46 10.46 3.48
CA ALA A 45 6.81 9.08 3.80
C ALA A 45 7.51 8.97 5.17
N GLU A 46 8.43 9.89 5.49
CA GLU A 46 9.07 10.00 6.82
C GLU A 46 8.07 10.28 7.93
N LEU A 47 7.11 11.19 7.70
CA LEU A 47 6.04 11.46 8.65
C LEU A 47 5.21 10.19 8.92
N ILE A 48 4.84 9.45 7.88
CA ILE A 48 4.13 8.18 8.06
C ILE A 48 4.97 7.16 8.84
N GLU A 49 6.28 7.11 8.63
CA GLU A 49 7.17 6.24 9.39
C GLU A 49 7.13 6.59 10.89
N SER A 50 7.24 7.88 11.25
CA SER A 50 7.11 8.30 12.64
C SER A 50 5.73 7.98 13.24
N GLU A 51 4.65 8.19 12.49
CA GLU A 51 3.30 7.86 12.95
C GLU A 51 3.10 6.35 13.09
N LEU A 52 3.76 5.53 12.25
CA LEU A 52 3.76 4.07 12.36
C LEU A 52 4.51 3.56 13.59
N ASP A 53 5.49 4.30 14.08
CA ASP A 53 6.21 3.97 15.31
C ASP A 53 5.35 4.24 16.56
N GLU A 54 4.47 5.23 16.48
CA GLU A 54 3.58 5.64 17.57
C GLU A 54 2.19 4.97 17.53
N ALA A 55 1.79 4.45 16.37
CA ALA A 55 0.47 3.84 16.17
C ALA A 55 0.22 2.67 17.13
N SER A 56 -0.88 2.76 17.85
CA SER A 56 -1.29 1.76 18.87
C SER A 56 -2.63 1.11 18.55
N GLY A 57 -3.42 1.72 17.65
CA GLY A 57 -4.76 1.26 17.28
C GLY A 57 -4.87 0.73 15.85
N ILE A 58 -5.80 -0.20 15.64
CA ILE A 58 -6.13 -0.77 14.32
C ILE A 58 -6.64 0.31 13.36
N SER A 59 -7.49 1.23 13.83
CA SER A 59 -8.01 2.33 13.01
C SER A 59 -6.93 3.33 12.58
N GLU A 60 -5.91 3.54 13.42
CA GLU A 60 -4.74 4.36 13.08
C GLU A 60 -3.92 3.68 11.98
N LEU A 61 -3.68 2.38 12.13
CA LEU A 61 -2.99 1.57 11.13
C LEU A 61 -3.76 1.52 9.80
N GLU A 62 -5.09 1.46 9.82
CA GLU A 62 -5.90 1.51 8.60
C GLU A 62 -5.77 2.86 7.89
N ARG A 63 -5.84 3.95 8.65
CA ARG A 63 -5.65 5.30 8.10
C ARG A 63 -4.25 5.46 7.50
N LEU A 64 -3.23 4.94 8.18
CA LEU A 64 -1.85 4.95 7.70
C LEU A 64 -1.69 4.11 6.43
N ASP A 65 -2.35 2.96 6.32
CA ASP A 65 -2.27 2.11 5.11
C ASP A 65 -2.85 2.82 3.88
N ARG A 66 -4.00 3.49 4.05
CA ARG A 66 -4.59 4.32 2.98
C ARG A 66 -3.70 5.50 2.58
N ARG A 67 -3.01 6.12 3.54
CA ARG A 67 -2.02 7.19 3.26
C ARG A 67 -0.80 6.66 2.52
N ILE A 68 -0.30 5.49 2.87
CA ILE A 68 0.81 4.85 2.14
C ILE A 68 0.39 4.56 0.70
N GLU A 69 -0.82 4.02 0.49
CA GLU A 69 -1.37 3.81 -0.86
C GLU A 69 -1.43 5.11 -1.67
N PHE A 70 -1.92 6.18 -1.07
CA PHE A 70 -1.97 7.49 -1.72
C PHE A 70 -0.58 7.99 -2.13
N ILE A 71 0.41 7.93 -1.23
CA ILE A 71 1.77 8.40 -1.54
C ILE A 71 2.42 7.50 -2.61
N GLU A 72 2.20 6.19 -2.58
CA GLU A 72 2.68 5.28 -3.63
C GLU A 72 2.08 5.65 -5.00
N ASP A 73 0.77 5.94 -5.05
CA ASP A 73 0.10 6.36 -6.28
C ASP A 73 0.68 7.70 -6.79
N ARG A 74 0.91 8.68 -5.90
CA ARG A 74 1.54 9.96 -6.25
C ARG A 74 2.98 9.81 -6.72
N PHE A 75 3.76 8.98 -6.03
CA PHE A 75 5.15 8.73 -6.42
C PHE A 75 5.24 8.03 -7.79
N GLU A 76 4.33 7.10 -8.08
CA GLU A 76 4.30 6.44 -9.40
C GLU A 76 3.91 7.41 -10.54
N GLU A 77 3.17 8.49 -10.24
CA GLU A 77 2.92 9.59 -11.18
C GLU A 77 4.20 10.39 -11.45
N LEU A 78 4.92 10.77 -10.39
CA LEU A 78 6.18 11.50 -10.50
C LEU A 78 7.25 10.67 -11.24
N GLU A 79 7.39 9.38 -10.93
CA GLU A 79 8.27 8.47 -11.65
C GLU A 79 7.93 8.36 -13.14
N ALA A 80 6.64 8.38 -13.48
CA ALA A 80 6.21 8.33 -14.88
C ALA A 80 6.66 9.59 -15.64
N GLU A 81 6.48 10.76 -15.02
CA GLU A 81 6.92 12.05 -15.55
C GLU A 81 8.45 12.12 -15.63
N LEU A 82 9.15 11.81 -14.54
CA LEU A 82 10.61 11.85 -14.41
C LEU A 82 11.32 11.02 -15.48
N TYR A 83 10.83 9.80 -15.73
CA TYR A 83 11.43 8.88 -16.69
C TYR A 83 10.77 8.93 -18.09
N SER A 84 9.86 9.89 -18.33
CA SER A 84 9.11 10.02 -19.59
C SER A 84 8.48 8.70 -20.05
N ARG A 85 7.96 7.92 -19.09
CA ARG A 85 7.40 6.58 -19.32
C ARG A 85 5.90 6.59 -19.04
N PRO A 86 5.11 5.74 -19.73
CA PRO A 86 3.71 5.58 -19.37
C PRO A 86 3.59 5.17 -17.90
N ARG A 87 2.63 5.77 -17.18
CA ARG A 87 2.31 5.39 -15.80
C ARG A 87 2.05 3.88 -15.78
N ARG A 88 2.90 3.15 -15.08
CA ARG A 88 2.61 1.76 -14.77
C ARG A 88 1.39 1.78 -13.86
N ARG A 89 0.33 1.06 -14.21
CA ARG A 89 -0.65 0.66 -13.20
C ARG A 89 -0.02 -0.51 -12.48
N ARG A 90 0.67 -0.27 -11.36
CA ARG A 90 1.13 -1.39 -10.53
C ARG A 90 -0.07 -2.26 -10.17
N LYS A 91 0.16 -3.57 -10.08
CA LYS A 91 -0.81 -4.46 -9.40
C LYS A 91 -0.93 -3.91 -7.99
N ARG A 92 -2.08 -3.31 -7.66
CA ARG A 92 -2.35 -2.77 -6.33
C ARG A 92 -1.98 -3.85 -5.33
N ARG A 93 -1.08 -3.52 -4.38
CA ARG A 93 -0.79 -4.43 -3.28
C ARG A 93 -2.15 -4.69 -2.59
N PRO A 94 -2.50 -5.95 -2.27
CA PRO A 94 -3.77 -6.22 -1.62
C PRO A 94 -3.84 -5.40 -0.33
N ASN A 95 -4.83 -4.52 -0.24
CA ASN A 95 -5.05 -3.72 0.96
C ASN A 95 -5.39 -4.69 2.11
N LEU A 96 -4.63 -4.60 3.20
CA LEU A 96 -4.72 -5.56 4.30
C LEU A 96 -6.12 -5.52 4.95
N PHE A 97 -6.68 -4.33 5.09
CA PHE A 97 -7.98 -4.10 5.71
C PHE A 97 -9.12 -4.50 4.78
N GLU A 98 -9.01 -4.21 3.48
CA GLU A 98 -9.98 -4.72 2.49
C GLU A 98 -9.98 -6.25 2.44
N PHE A 99 -8.81 -6.88 2.51
CA PHE A 99 -8.67 -8.33 2.57
C PHE A 99 -9.43 -8.92 3.76
N PHE A 100 -9.21 -8.38 4.96
CA PHE A 100 -9.88 -8.89 6.16
C PHE A 100 -11.39 -8.66 6.12
N ARG A 101 -11.83 -7.47 5.67
CA ARG A 101 -13.26 -7.17 5.47
C ARG A 101 -13.93 -8.10 4.45
N GLN A 102 -13.23 -8.45 3.38
CA GLN A 102 -13.72 -9.39 2.38
C GLN A 102 -13.76 -10.82 2.92
N ALA A 103 -12.79 -11.20 3.76
CA ALA A 103 -12.66 -12.53 4.34
C ALA A 103 -13.67 -12.80 5.48
N THR A 104 -14.13 -11.76 6.20
CA THR A 104 -15.20 -11.86 7.21
C THR A 104 -16.61 -11.90 6.62
N GLY A 105 -16.74 -11.88 5.28
CA GLY A 105 -18.04 -11.99 4.60
C GLY A 105 -18.75 -10.65 4.34
N GLY A 106 -18.09 -9.50 4.54
CA GLY A 106 -18.62 -8.17 4.18
C GLY A 106 -18.70 -7.88 2.66
N GLY A 107 -18.72 -8.92 1.83
CA GLY A 107 -18.59 -8.83 0.37
C GLY A 107 -19.93 -8.78 -0.36
N GLY A 108 -20.68 -7.68 -0.20
CA GLY A 108 -21.79 -7.31 -1.09
C GLY A 108 -21.62 -5.87 -1.56
N TRP A 109 -21.41 -5.67 -2.87
CA TRP A 109 -21.48 -4.36 -3.50
C TRP A 109 -22.96 -3.94 -3.54
N GLY A 110 -23.47 -3.47 -2.41
CA GLY A 110 -24.88 -3.13 -2.23
C GLY A 110 -25.36 -3.38 -0.81
N GLY A 111 -25.32 -2.34 0.02
CA GLY A 111 -26.18 -2.17 1.18
C GLY A 111 -26.07 -3.21 2.29
N SER A 112 -25.17 -2.97 3.25
CA SER A 112 -25.43 -3.31 4.64
C SER A 112 -24.59 -2.39 5.54
N THR A 113 -25.26 -1.39 6.10
CA THR A 113 -24.79 -0.55 7.21
C THR A 113 -24.79 -1.35 8.51
N ASP A 114 -23.93 -2.37 8.61
CA ASP A 114 -23.68 -3.07 9.86
C ASP A 114 -22.18 -2.94 10.24
N PRO A 115 -21.85 -2.35 11.40
CA PRO A 115 -20.47 -2.17 11.86
C PRO A 115 -19.83 -3.47 12.42
N GLN A 116 -20.31 -4.64 11.98
CA GLN A 116 -20.09 -5.91 12.70
C GLN A 116 -19.08 -6.88 12.02
N GLY A 117 -18.32 -6.40 11.03
CA GLY A 117 -17.39 -7.24 10.24
C GLY A 117 -15.91 -6.81 10.28
N GLU A 118 -15.54 -5.89 11.18
CA GLU A 118 -14.16 -5.43 11.34
C GLU A 118 -13.39 -6.37 12.27
N VAL A 119 -12.27 -6.90 11.77
CA VAL A 119 -11.37 -7.74 12.56
C VAL A 119 -10.80 -6.90 13.69
N SER A 120 -11.28 -7.17 14.91
CA SER A 120 -11.05 -6.31 16.07
C SER A 120 -9.94 -6.83 16.98
N ASN A 121 -9.48 -8.07 16.77
CA ASN A 121 -8.47 -8.72 17.59
C ASN A 121 -7.59 -9.68 16.77
N ALA A 122 -6.41 -10.00 17.32
CA ALA A 122 -5.42 -10.86 16.66
C ALA A 122 -5.93 -12.29 16.46
N ALA A 123 -6.69 -12.84 17.41
CA ALA A 123 -7.23 -14.20 17.34
C ALA A 123 -8.16 -14.39 16.14
N GLU A 124 -9.03 -13.41 15.86
CA GLU A 124 -9.91 -13.38 14.69
C GLU A 124 -9.09 -13.31 13.39
N ALA A 125 -8.01 -12.53 13.35
CA ALA A 125 -7.10 -12.46 12.21
C ALA A 125 -6.42 -13.82 11.95
N PHE A 126 -5.95 -14.52 12.99
CA PHE A 126 -5.39 -15.87 12.88
C PHE A 126 -6.43 -16.88 12.38
N ALA A 127 -7.66 -16.82 12.90
CA ALA A 127 -8.76 -17.68 12.48
C ALA A 127 -9.10 -17.50 10.99
N ILE A 128 -9.16 -16.26 10.50
CA ILE A 128 -9.40 -15.93 9.08
C ILE A 128 -8.28 -16.50 8.17
N LEU A 129 -7.04 -16.45 8.65
CA LEU A 129 -5.90 -17.04 7.96
C LEU A 129 -5.87 -18.58 8.07
N GLY A 130 -6.73 -19.18 8.88
CA GLY A 130 -6.74 -20.63 9.15
C GLY A 130 -5.50 -21.08 9.93
N LEU A 131 -5.00 -20.22 10.82
CA LEU A 131 -3.80 -20.44 11.63
C LEU A 131 -4.15 -20.47 13.11
N GLU A 132 -3.32 -21.17 13.89
CA GLU A 132 -3.37 -21.12 15.35
C GLU A 132 -2.76 -19.81 15.86
N GLU A 133 -3.28 -19.27 16.96
CA GLU A 133 -2.74 -18.08 17.59
C GLU A 133 -1.29 -18.32 18.03
N GLY A 134 -0.41 -17.34 17.78
CA GLY A 134 1.03 -17.51 18.02
C GLY A 134 1.79 -18.22 16.89
N SER A 135 1.12 -18.54 15.78
CA SER A 135 1.80 -19.03 14.55
C SER A 135 2.91 -18.07 14.11
N SER A 136 4.04 -18.64 13.67
CA SER A 136 5.21 -17.86 13.25
C SER A 136 4.91 -16.85 12.13
N TYR A 137 5.68 -15.76 12.06
CA TYR A 137 5.56 -14.73 11.01
C TYR A 137 5.59 -15.30 9.58
N THR A 138 6.42 -16.33 9.35
CA THR A 138 6.52 -16.98 8.04
C THR A 138 5.25 -17.75 7.68
N ALA A 139 4.60 -18.40 8.66
CA ALA A 139 3.32 -19.07 8.48
C ALA A 139 2.19 -18.06 8.17
N VAL A 140 2.13 -16.95 8.93
CA VAL A 140 1.18 -15.84 8.69
C VAL A 140 1.33 -15.29 7.28
N THR A 141 2.56 -14.97 6.87
CA THR A 141 2.83 -14.41 5.54
C THR A 141 2.45 -15.38 4.42
N LYS A 142 2.70 -16.68 4.60
CA LYS A 142 2.35 -17.71 3.62
C LYS A 142 0.84 -17.87 3.50
N ALA A 143 0.13 -17.94 4.62
CA ALA A 143 -1.33 -18.05 4.65
C ALA A 143 -2.00 -16.82 4.03
N PHE A 144 -1.54 -15.62 4.42
CA PHE A 144 -2.03 -14.36 3.85
C PHE A 144 -1.83 -14.32 2.34
N ARG A 145 -0.64 -14.61 1.82
CA ARG A 145 -0.39 -14.62 0.36
C ARG A 145 -1.27 -15.62 -0.39
N LYS A 146 -1.55 -16.78 0.21
CA LYS A 146 -2.44 -17.79 -0.38
C LYS A 146 -3.87 -17.26 -0.44
N LYS A 147 -4.40 -16.79 0.69
CA LYS A 147 -5.77 -16.26 0.79
C LYS A 147 -5.97 -14.98 -0.04
N ALA A 148 -5.00 -14.08 -0.06
CA ALA A 148 -5.04 -12.86 -0.85
C ALA A 148 -5.15 -13.18 -2.34
N LYS A 149 -4.49 -14.23 -2.84
CA LYS A 149 -4.67 -14.70 -4.23
C LYS A 149 -6.06 -15.27 -4.50
N GLU A 150 -6.64 -15.97 -3.53
CA GLU A 150 -8.00 -16.53 -3.64
C GLU A 150 -9.08 -15.43 -3.65
N LEU A 151 -8.87 -14.35 -2.88
CA LEU A 151 -9.83 -13.25 -2.73
C LEU A 151 -9.59 -12.07 -3.69
N HIS A 152 -8.45 -12.03 -4.39
CA HIS A 152 -8.07 -10.91 -5.25
C HIS A 152 -9.12 -10.65 -6.36
N PRO A 153 -9.51 -9.39 -6.62
CA PRO A 153 -10.49 -9.06 -7.66
C PRO A 153 -10.07 -9.52 -9.07
N ASP A 154 -8.78 -9.52 -9.41
CA ASP A 154 -8.30 -10.09 -10.69
C ASP A 154 -8.54 -11.61 -10.81
N ALA A 155 -8.64 -12.36 -9.71
CA ALA A 155 -8.99 -13.79 -9.78
C ALA A 155 -10.46 -14.00 -10.19
N ARG A 156 -11.30 -12.98 -9.97
CA ARG A 156 -12.71 -12.94 -10.37
C ARG A 156 -12.96 -12.27 -11.72
N ALA A 157 -11.95 -11.67 -12.36
CA ALA A 157 -12.06 -11.05 -13.68
C ALA A 157 -12.30 -12.04 -14.85
N GLY A 158 -12.56 -13.32 -14.52
CA GLY A 158 -13.04 -14.35 -15.44
C GLY A 158 -14.51 -14.71 -15.28
N ASP A 159 -15.22 -14.24 -14.24
CA ASP A 159 -16.63 -14.56 -14.04
C ASP A 159 -17.52 -13.49 -14.72
N ARG A 160 -17.42 -13.45 -16.06
CA ARG A 160 -18.49 -12.91 -16.90
C ARG A 160 -19.60 -13.96 -16.97
N SER A 161 -20.45 -13.96 -15.96
CA SER A 161 -21.72 -14.69 -15.96
C SER A 161 -22.84 -13.66 -15.76
N GLY A 162 -23.37 -13.12 -16.87
CA GLY A 162 -24.50 -12.19 -16.90
C GLY A 162 -24.40 -11.18 -18.04
#